data_AF-A0A9D8Z368-F1
#
_entry.id   AF-A0A9D8Z368-F1
#
_cell.length_a   1.000
_cell.length_b   1.000
_cell.length_c   1.000
_cell.angle_alpha   90.00
_cell.angle_beta   90.00
_cell.angle_gamma   90.00
#
_symmetry.space_group_name_H-M   'P 1'
#
loop_
_entity.id
_entity.type
_entity.pdbx_description
1 polymer ?
#
loop_
_entity_poly.entity_id
_entity_poly.type
_entity_poly.pdbx_seq_one_letter_code
_entity_poly.pdbx_strand_id
1 'polypeptide(L)'
;MAEADHIAGHLSALDGAVAANQHIEASGMRRDMRRVRGRASAINPAGRFEALSRTEEDDGWQSLEDLPPFKTEVQVEHARTVITRNQSPDISFDRSINPSRGCEHGCVYCFAR
;
A
#
# COMPACT_ATOMS: atom_id res chain seq x y z
N MET A 1 39.27 33.83 -0.70
CA MET A 1 38.65 33.98 0.62
C MET A 1 37.23 33.47 0.45
N ALA A 2 37.07 32.14 0.46
CA ALA A 2 36.41 31.37 1.54
C ALA A 2 34.93 31.80 1.65
N GLU A 3 34.00 31.07 1.04
CA GLU A 3 33.10 30.04 1.61
C GLU A 3 31.94 29.94 0.59
N ALA A 4 31.19 28.88 0.36
CA ALA A 4 30.88 27.70 1.15
C ALA A 4 30.55 26.56 0.17
N ASP A 5 31.35 25.50 0.21
CA ASP A 5 31.08 24.26 -0.51
C ASP A 5 30.64 23.23 0.53
N HIS A 6 29.41 23.42 1.04
CA HIS A 6 28.83 22.50 2.00
C HIS A 6 27.31 22.44 1.85
N ILE A 7 26.82 21.20 1.79
CA ILE A 7 25.42 20.75 1.95
C ILE A 7 24.62 20.67 0.64
N ALA A 8 24.92 19.64 -0.15
CA ALA A 8 23.89 18.91 -0.88
C ALA A 8 24.28 17.43 -0.92
N GLY A 9 24.22 16.79 0.26
CA GLY A 9 24.31 15.34 0.36
C GLY A 9 23.24 14.71 -0.52
N HIS A 10 23.69 14.02 -1.56
CA HIS A 10 22.86 13.32 -2.52
C HIS A 10 22.17 12.16 -1.81
N LEU A 11 21.00 12.40 -1.18
CA LEU A 11 20.14 11.31 -0.74
C LEU A 11 19.65 10.61 -2.00
N SER A 12 20.24 9.46 -2.29
CA SER A 12 19.73 8.61 -3.35
C SER A 12 18.33 8.14 -2.93
N ALA A 13 17.40 7.99 -3.87
CA ALA A 13 16.06 7.46 -3.58
C ALA A 13 16.11 6.08 -2.88
N LEU A 14 17.22 5.35 -3.05
CA LEU A 14 17.51 4.09 -2.36
C LEU A 14 17.74 4.29 -0.86
N ASP A 15 18.45 5.35 -0.45
CA ASP A 15 18.71 5.65 0.97
C ASP A 15 17.42 5.97 1.73
N GLY A 16 16.51 6.70 1.08
CA GLY A 16 15.19 7.02 1.65
C GLY A 16 14.30 5.77 1.79
N ALA A 17 14.27 4.90 0.78
CA ALA A 17 13.50 3.67 0.84
C ALA A 17 14.04 2.68 1.89
N VAL A 18 15.36 2.59 2.04
CA VAL A 18 16.01 1.75 3.05
C VAL A 18 15.73 2.27 4.45
N ALA A 19 15.88 3.59 4.69
CA ALA A 19 15.58 4.19 5.98
C ALA A 19 14.10 4.00 6.37
N ALA A 20 13.17 4.21 5.43
CA ALA A 20 11.75 3.98 5.66
C ALA A 20 11.44 2.52 6.05
N ASN A 21 12.04 1.56 5.34
CA ASN A 21 11.87 0.14 5.65
C ASN A 21 12.41 -0.23 7.04
N GLN A 22 13.57 0.30 7.44
CA GLN A 22 14.14 0.08 8.77
C GLN A 22 13.23 0.61 9.87
N HIS A 23 12.65 1.81 9.70
CA HIS A 23 11.70 2.37 10.66
C HIS A 23 10.42 1.53 10.78
N ILE A 24 9.91 1.01 9.66
CA ILE A 24 8.72 0.15 9.62
C ILE A 24 8.96 -1.19 10.32
N GLU A 25 10.14 -1.80 10.13
CA GLU A 25 10.47 -3.07 10.79
C GLU A 25 10.67 -2.89 12.29
N ALA A 26 11.36 -1.82 12.69
CA ALA A 26 11.58 -1.51 14.10
C ALA A 26 10.28 -1.17 14.87
N SER A 27 9.25 -0.68 14.18
CA SER A 27 7.98 -0.28 14.82
C SER A 27 6.98 -1.41 15.00
N GLY A 28 7.24 -2.62 14.48
CA GLY A 28 6.28 -3.72 14.50
C GLY A 28 5.00 -3.47 13.67
N MET A 29 4.96 -2.40 12.84
CA MET A 29 3.76 -2.03 12.07
C MET A 29 3.49 -2.96 10.89
N ARG A 30 4.43 -3.84 10.53
CA ARG A 30 4.23 -4.83 9.47
C ARG A 30 3.32 -5.94 9.95
N ARG A 31 2.22 -6.12 9.24
CA ARG A 31 1.38 -7.31 9.39
C ARG A 31 2.12 -8.57 8.97
N ASP A 32 1.72 -9.74 9.51
CA ASP A 32 2.34 -11.02 9.16
C ASP A 32 2.34 -11.21 7.63
N MET A 33 3.54 -11.10 7.06
CA MET A 33 3.78 -11.20 5.63
C MET A 33 3.32 -12.55 5.07
N ARG A 34 3.27 -13.62 5.88
CA ARG A 34 2.77 -14.94 5.43
C ARG A 34 1.28 -14.92 5.08
N ARG A 35 0.51 -13.97 5.63
CA ARG A 35 -0.93 -13.76 5.34
C ARG A 35 -1.19 -12.67 4.31
N VAL A 36 -0.35 -11.63 4.32
CA VAL A 36 -0.62 -10.36 3.63
C VAL A 36 0.24 -10.21 2.35
N ARG A 37 1.12 -11.17 2.03
CA ARG A 37 1.96 -11.08 0.83
C ARG A 37 1.10 -10.96 -0.43
N GLY A 38 1.19 -9.79 -1.06
CA GLY A 38 0.37 -9.46 -2.22
C GLY A 38 -1.12 -9.40 -1.91
N ARG A 39 -1.53 -8.94 -0.71
CA ARG A 39 -2.93 -8.77 -0.28
C ARG A 39 -3.04 -7.52 0.59
N ALA A 40 -3.81 -6.51 0.18
CA ALA A 40 -3.99 -5.23 0.87
C ALA A 40 -2.67 -4.49 1.19
N SER A 41 -2.76 -3.45 2.03
CA SER A 41 -1.59 -2.69 2.50
C SER A 41 -0.87 -3.46 3.60
N ALA A 42 0.46 -3.62 3.47
CA ALA A 42 1.27 -4.35 4.44
C ALA A 42 1.45 -3.62 5.79
N ILE A 43 1.15 -2.32 5.80
CA ILE A 43 1.20 -1.43 6.96
C ILE A 43 -0.03 -0.51 6.97
N ASN A 44 -0.43 -0.08 8.17
CA ASN A 44 -1.52 0.88 8.37
C ASN A 44 -1.13 1.96 9.41
N PRO A 45 -0.21 2.88 9.07
CA PRO A 45 0.18 3.95 9.98
C PRO A 45 -0.97 4.94 10.17
N ALA A 46 -1.06 5.53 11.36
CA ALA A 46 -1.97 6.65 11.58
C ALA A 46 -1.61 7.84 10.65
N GLY A 47 -2.63 8.51 10.13
CA GLY A 47 -2.44 9.72 9.34
C GLY A 47 -1.84 10.85 10.18
N ARG A 48 -1.05 11.73 9.55
CA ARG A 48 -0.39 12.87 10.21
C ARG A 48 -1.33 13.75 11.04
N PHE A 49 -2.59 13.87 10.62
CA PHE A 49 -3.59 14.75 11.22
C PHE A 49 -4.70 13.98 11.94
N GLU A 50 -4.51 12.68 12.18
CA GLU A 50 -5.46 11.88 12.97
C GLU A 50 -5.44 12.36 14.43
N ALA A 51 -6.63 12.64 14.99
CA ALA A 51 -6.77 13.03 16.38
C ALA A 51 -6.60 11.85 17.35
N LEU A 52 -6.78 10.63 16.86
CA LEU A 52 -6.72 9.39 17.62
C LEU A 52 -5.74 8.42 16.98
N SER A 53 -4.99 7.69 17.81
CA SER A 53 -4.18 6.55 17.36
C SER A 53 -4.87 5.23 17.73
N ARG A 54 -4.47 4.15 17.06
CA ARG A 54 -4.99 2.80 17.30
C ARG A 54 -3.81 1.89 17.64
N THR A 55 -4.00 1.04 18.63
CA THR A 55 -3.08 -0.05 18.97
C THR A 55 -3.83 -1.36 18.74
N GLU A 56 -3.16 -2.36 18.16
CA GLU A 56 -3.69 -3.71 18.08
C GLU A 56 -3.47 -4.40 19.44
N GLU A 57 -4.54 -4.93 20.01
CA GLU A 57 -4.53 -5.63 21.30
C GLU A 57 -5.21 -6.98 21.09
N ASP A 58 -4.66 -8.04 21.69
CA ASP A 58 -5.25 -9.38 21.66
C ASP A 58 -6.47 -9.43 22.58
N ASP A 59 -7.64 -9.75 22.01
CA ASP A 59 -8.90 -9.85 22.73
C ASP A 59 -9.14 -11.26 23.34
N GLY A 60 -8.20 -12.19 23.16
CA GLY A 60 -8.21 -13.53 23.73
C GLY A 60 -9.15 -14.51 23.04
N TRP A 61 -9.78 -14.10 21.94
CA TRP A 61 -10.52 -15.01 21.05
C TRP A 61 -9.53 -15.71 20.13
N GLN A 62 -9.89 -16.90 19.61
CA GLN A 62 -9.01 -17.63 18.67
C GLN A 62 -8.55 -16.68 17.56
N SER A 63 -7.25 -16.41 17.53
CA SER A 63 -6.72 -15.39 16.65
C SER A 63 -6.93 -15.86 15.21
N LEU A 64 -7.39 -14.94 14.36
CA LEU A 64 -7.47 -15.17 12.91
C LEU A 64 -6.09 -15.58 12.33
N GLU A 65 -5.03 -15.45 13.12
CA GLU A 65 -3.64 -15.82 12.89
C GLU A 65 -3.37 -17.34 12.79
N ASP A 66 -4.35 -18.19 13.09
CA ASP A 66 -4.27 -19.64 12.86
C ASP A 66 -4.99 -20.13 11.59
N LEU A 67 -5.72 -19.26 10.88
CA LEU A 67 -6.47 -19.65 9.67
C LEU A 67 -5.56 -19.84 8.44
N PRO A 68 -5.79 -20.81 7.55
CA PRO A 68 -4.99 -20.92 6.33
C PRO A 68 -5.11 -19.65 5.45
N PRO A 69 -4.07 -19.30 4.67
CA PRO A 69 -4.15 -18.19 3.71
C PRO A 69 -5.32 -18.35 2.74
N PHE A 70 -5.92 -17.23 2.33
CA PHE A 70 -6.96 -17.24 1.30
C PHE A 70 -6.42 -17.80 -0.01
N LYS A 71 -7.15 -18.72 -0.63
CA LYS A 71 -6.83 -19.22 -1.96
C LYS A 71 -7.21 -18.16 -3.00
N THR A 72 -6.30 -17.85 -3.92
CA THR A 72 -6.62 -17.03 -5.10
C THR A 72 -7.52 -17.84 -6.02
N GLU A 73 -8.66 -17.28 -6.41
CA GLU A 73 -9.47 -17.79 -7.51
C GLU A 73 -9.39 -16.83 -8.68
N VAL A 74 -9.15 -17.37 -9.88
CA VAL A 74 -9.14 -16.59 -11.12
C VAL A 74 -10.43 -16.88 -11.85
N GLN A 75 -11.16 -15.82 -12.18
CA GLN A 75 -12.42 -15.91 -12.91
C GLN A 75 -12.29 -15.20 -14.25
N VAL A 76 -12.88 -15.79 -15.29
CA VAL A 76 -12.99 -15.13 -16.59
C VAL A 76 -14.07 -14.08 -16.49
N GLU A 77 -13.67 -12.83 -16.66
CA GLU A 77 -14.56 -11.69 -16.52
C GLU A 77 -15.22 -11.31 -17.85
N HIS A 78 -16.53 -11.07 -17.83
CA HIS A 78 -17.26 -10.52 -18.98
C HIS A 78 -17.57 -9.04 -18.72
N ALA A 79 -16.63 -8.18 -19.08
CA ALA A 79 -16.75 -6.75 -18.84
C ALA A 79 -17.74 -6.10 -19.82
N ARG A 80 -18.62 -5.23 -19.29
CA ARG A 80 -19.46 -4.34 -20.13
C ARG A 80 -18.61 -3.31 -20.90
N THR A 81 -17.52 -2.84 -20.29
CA THR A 81 -16.53 -1.94 -20.88
C THR A 81 -15.20 -2.13 -20.17
N VAL A 82 -14.11 -2.06 -20.92
CA VAL A 82 -12.73 -2.02 -20.41
C VAL A 82 -12.22 -0.58 -20.20
N ILE A 83 -12.97 0.41 -20.71
CA ILE A 83 -12.59 1.82 -20.67
C ILE A 83 -13.17 2.48 -19.42
N THR A 84 -12.30 3.02 -18.57
CA THR A 84 -12.63 3.92 -17.46
C THR A 84 -12.52 5.37 -17.94
N ARG A 85 -13.39 6.25 -17.43
CA ARG A 85 -13.41 7.68 -17.78
C ARG A 85 -13.07 8.54 -16.58
N ASN A 86 -12.38 9.65 -16.83
CA ASN A 86 -12.03 10.66 -15.85
C ASN A 86 -12.44 12.06 -16.35
N GLN A 87 -12.94 12.89 -15.45
CA GLN A 87 -13.35 14.28 -15.74
C GLN A 87 -12.55 15.31 -14.93
N SER A 88 -11.54 14.87 -14.17
CA SER A 88 -10.68 15.79 -13.42
C SER A 88 -9.92 16.71 -14.39
N PRO A 89 -9.88 18.02 -14.12
CA PRO A 89 -9.10 18.97 -14.91
C PRO A 89 -7.59 18.82 -14.68
N ASP A 90 -7.18 18.10 -13.63
CA ASP A 90 -5.79 17.95 -13.21
C ASP A 90 -5.06 16.82 -13.94
N ILE A 91 -5.80 16.02 -14.71
CA ILE A 91 -5.28 14.82 -15.38
C ILE A 91 -5.41 15.00 -16.89
N SER A 92 -4.28 14.90 -17.60
CA SER A 92 -4.21 15.17 -19.04
C SER A 92 -4.89 14.13 -19.94
N PHE A 93 -5.60 13.16 -19.37
CA PHE A 93 -6.31 12.12 -20.10
C PHE A 93 -7.73 11.92 -19.53
N ASP A 94 -8.68 11.67 -20.43
CA ASP A 94 -10.09 11.42 -20.08
C ASP A 94 -10.42 9.91 -20.02
N ARG A 95 -9.52 9.04 -20.50
CA ARG A 95 -9.77 7.59 -20.65
C ARG A 95 -8.57 6.75 -20.25
N SER A 96 -8.84 5.63 -19.60
CA SER A 96 -7.86 4.58 -19.31
C SER A 96 -8.45 3.19 -19.59
N ILE A 97 -7.59 2.19 -19.73
CA ILE A 97 -7.97 0.79 -19.88
C ILE A 97 -7.73 0.10 -18.54
N ASN A 98 -8.75 -0.54 -17.98
CA ASN A 98 -8.61 -1.40 -16.81
C ASN A 98 -8.75 -2.89 -17.22
N PRO A 99 -7.65 -3.66 -17.28
CA PRO A 99 -7.67 -5.04 -17.78
C PRO A 99 -8.47 -6.03 -16.94
N SER A 100 -8.72 -5.73 -15.66
CA SER A 100 -9.34 -6.66 -14.71
C SER A 100 -10.20 -5.93 -13.68
N ARG A 101 -11.31 -6.56 -13.24
CA ARG A 101 -12.10 -6.07 -12.10
C ARG A 101 -11.48 -6.38 -10.75
N GLY A 102 -10.62 -7.39 -10.67
CA GLY A 102 -9.96 -7.82 -9.44
C GLY A 102 -8.47 -8.02 -9.64
N CYS A 103 -7.68 -7.63 -8.66
CA CYS A 103 -6.28 -8.01 -8.53
C CYS A 103 -6.10 -8.69 -7.18
N GLU A 104 -5.31 -9.77 -7.16
CA GLU A 104 -4.96 -10.48 -5.94
C GLU A 104 -4.35 -9.55 -4.87
N HIS A 105 -3.71 -8.46 -5.30
CA HIS A 105 -3.15 -7.43 -4.44
C HIS A 105 -4.17 -6.64 -3.63
N GLY A 106 -5.36 -6.38 -4.16
CA GLY A 106 -6.45 -5.70 -3.44
C GLY A 106 -6.04 -4.48 -2.60
N CYS A 107 -5.15 -3.61 -3.13
CA CYS A 107 -4.63 -2.47 -2.36
C CYS A 107 -5.78 -1.59 -1.85
N VAL A 108 -5.61 -0.97 -0.68
CA VAL A 108 -6.67 -0.19 0.01
C VAL A 108 -7.25 0.95 -0.85
N TYR A 109 -6.46 1.46 -1.80
CA TYR A 109 -6.85 2.52 -2.74
C TYR A 109 -7.04 1.99 -4.18
N CYS A 110 -6.99 0.68 -4.41
CA CYS A 110 -7.15 0.11 -5.74
C CYS A 110 -8.63 0.05 -6.12
N PHE A 111 -8.97 0.60 -7.28
CA PHE A 111 -10.28 0.44 -7.88
C PHE A 111 -10.62 -1.03 -8.21
N ALA A 112 -9.61 -1.84 -8.55
CA ALA A 112 -9.75 -3.26 -8.88
C ALA A 112 -9.56 -4.17 -7.65
N ARG A 113 -9.99 -3.71 -6.46
CA ARG A 113 -9.97 -4.49 -5.22
C ARG A 113 -11.17 -5.42 -5.16
#